data_AF-A0A955T5D2-F1
#
_entry.id   AF-A0A955T5D2-F1
#
_cell.length_a   1.000
_cell.length_b   1.000
_cell.length_c   1.000
_cell.angle_alpha   90.00
_cell.angle_beta   90.00
_cell.angle_gamma   90.00
#
_symmetry.space_group_name_H-M   'P 1'
#
loop_
_entity.id
_entity.type
_entity.pdbx_description
1 polymer ?
#
loop_
_entity_poly.entity_id
_entity_poly.type
_entity_poly.pdbx_seq_one_letter_code
_entity_poly.pdbx_strand_id
1 'polypeptide(L)'
;MSLSSNSMKPYTSYSDTENRKAYRSYLAEDPEERPLSYLDLNPESLSSALRNDLEALRAYSSIEYPKVESTLAQRVFGQQMEEHKASARHLCKLLSERWDLHRTHLEELRDEISRLKNRLYLASRPYVIDHPMRQANLERNLLKLESDSRKEEIDFWKDSMEIRGKMMEVANEYRKGVNRSRFFGGGEDRHG
;
A
#
# COMPACT_ATOMS: atom_id res chain seq x y z
N MET A 1 -25.03 -47.83 -10.21
CA MET A 1 -24.39 -46.95 -9.21
C MET A 1 -23.43 -46.02 -9.96
N SER A 2 -23.82 -44.77 -10.15
CA SER A 2 -23.02 -43.75 -10.84
C SER A 2 -22.89 -42.53 -9.92
N LEU A 3 -21.67 -42.26 -9.46
CA LEU A 3 -21.35 -41.08 -8.65
C LEU A 3 -21.30 -39.86 -9.57
N SER A 4 -22.27 -38.96 -9.39
CA SER A 4 -22.29 -37.64 -10.03
C SER A 4 -21.32 -36.72 -9.30
N SER A 5 -20.27 -36.31 -9.99
CA SER A 5 -19.27 -35.35 -9.54
C SER A 5 -19.88 -33.93 -9.52
N ASN A 6 -20.12 -33.41 -8.32
CA ASN A 6 -20.51 -32.02 -8.10
C ASN A 6 -19.31 -31.08 -8.40
N SER A 7 -19.36 -30.42 -9.54
CA SER A 7 -18.47 -29.32 -9.92
C SER A 7 -18.80 -28.08 -9.08
N MET A 8 -18.03 -27.86 -8.03
CA MET A 8 -18.07 -26.65 -7.21
C MET A 8 -17.60 -25.46 -8.05
N LYS A 9 -18.52 -24.56 -8.42
CA LYS A 9 -18.18 -23.30 -9.07
C LYS A 9 -17.36 -22.44 -8.09
N PRO A 10 -16.29 -21.76 -8.54
CA PRO A 10 -15.53 -20.89 -7.66
C PRO A 10 -16.40 -19.72 -7.18
N TYR A 11 -16.33 -19.46 -5.88
CA TYR A 11 -16.90 -18.28 -5.23
C TYR A 11 -16.23 -17.03 -5.83
N THR A 12 -16.88 -16.39 -6.80
CA THR A 12 -16.51 -15.03 -7.18
C THR A 12 -16.98 -14.10 -6.07
N SER A 13 -16.04 -13.59 -5.28
CA SER A 13 -16.30 -12.56 -4.28
C SER A 13 -16.98 -11.37 -4.94
N TYR A 14 -18.18 -11.04 -4.46
CA TYR A 14 -19.02 -9.95 -4.95
C TYR A 14 -18.36 -8.56 -4.79
N SER A 15 -17.26 -8.45 -4.03
CA SER A 15 -16.54 -7.22 -3.72
C SER A 15 -15.58 -6.73 -4.82
N ASP A 16 -15.23 -7.58 -5.79
CA ASP A 16 -14.14 -7.28 -6.72
C ASP A 16 -14.58 -6.41 -7.92
N THR A 17 -15.86 -6.51 -8.30
CA THR A 17 -16.43 -5.73 -9.41
C THR A 17 -16.87 -4.33 -9.02
N GLU A 18 -17.26 -4.13 -7.76
CA GLU A 18 -17.63 -2.80 -7.25
C GLU A 18 -16.41 -1.92 -7.03
N ASN A 19 -15.33 -2.49 -6.50
CA ASN A 19 -14.06 -1.78 -6.37
C ASN A 19 -13.46 -1.39 -7.73
N ARG A 20 -13.54 -2.26 -8.75
CA ARG A 20 -13.12 -1.90 -10.12
C ARG A 20 -13.93 -0.76 -10.74
N LYS A 21 -15.23 -0.67 -10.43
CA LYS A 21 -16.08 0.46 -10.88
C LYS A 21 -15.72 1.74 -10.13
N ALA A 22 -15.47 1.67 -8.83
CA ALA A 22 -15.01 2.81 -8.03
C ALA A 22 -13.66 3.36 -8.53
N TYR A 23 -12.70 2.50 -8.87
CA TYR A 23 -11.42 2.93 -9.45
C TYR A 23 -11.57 3.52 -10.86
N ARG A 24 -12.56 3.07 -11.65
CA ARG A 24 -12.88 3.68 -12.94
C ARG A 24 -13.48 5.07 -12.80
N SER A 25 -14.27 5.32 -11.75
CA SER A 25 -14.77 6.67 -11.45
C SER A 25 -13.68 7.59 -10.90
N TYR A 26 -12.70 7.08 -10.13
CA TYR A 26 -11.54 7.87 -9.69
C TYR A 26 -10.65 8.40 -10.83
N LEU A 27 -10.72 7.77 -12.02
CA LEU A 27 -9.94 8.14 -13.19
C LEU A 27 -10.72 8.96 -14.23
N ALA A 28 -12.04 9.15 -14.04
CA ALA A 28 -12.95 9.63 -15.08
C ALA A 28 -13.69 10.94 -14.76
N GLU A 29 -13.56 11.52 -13.56
CA GLU A 29 -14.30 12.74 -13.21
C GLU A 29 -13.39 13.83 -12.65
N ASP A 30 -13.75 15.08 -12.98
CA ASP A 30 -13.05 16.34 -12.67
C ASP A 30 -12.67 16.47 -11.18
N PRO A 31 -11.57 17.18 -10.85
CA PRO A 31 -10.90 17.12 -9.55
C PRO A 31 -11.58 17.94 -8.44
N GLU A 32 -12.89 18.22 -8.54
CA GLU A 32 -13.59 18.98 -7.52
C GLU A 32 -14.48 18.08 -6.64
N GLU A 33 -14.15 18.10 -5.35
CA GLU A 33 -15.02 17.74 -4.22
C GLU A 33 -15.32 16.25 -3.94
N ARG A 34 -14.35 15.54 -3.36
CA ARG A 34 -14.66 14.71 -2.18
C ARG A 34 -13.62 14.92 -1.08
N PRO A 35 -14.00 15.42 0.11
CA PRO A 35 -13.10 15.37 1.25
C PRO A 35 -12.86 13.90 1.60
N LEU A 36 -11.61 13.46 1.53
CA LEU A 36 -11.17 12.17 2.02
C LEU A 36 -11.55 12.07 3.51
N SER A 37 -12.62 11.33 3.82
CA SER A 37 -13.03 11.09 5.19
C SER A 37 -11.96 10.22 5.87
N TYR A 38 -11.21 10.83 6.79
CA TYR A 38 -10.13 10.22 7.58
C TYR A 38 -10.59 9.02 8.43
N LEU A 39 -11.90 8.74 8.49
CA LEU A 39 -12.53 7.75 9.37
C LEU A 39 -12.83 6.39 8.72
N ASP A 40 -12.69 6.24 7.40
CA ASP A 40 -12.89 4.94 6.72
C ASP A 40 -11.61 4.10 6.60
N LEU A 41 -10.59 4.44 7.40
CA LEU A 41 -9.32 3.73 7.46
C LEU A 41 -9.44 2.43 8.27
N ASN A 42 -10.23 1.47 7.75
CA ASN A 42 -10.15 0.10 8.23
C ASN A 42 -8.80 -0.52 7.77
N PRO A 43 -7.93 -0.99 8.68
CA PRO A 43 -6.60 -1.50 8.32
C PRO A 43 -6.64 -2.64 7.29
N GLU A 44 -7.70 -3.46 7.26
CA GLU A 44 -7.87 -4.51 6.25
C GLU A 44 -8.16 -3.94 4.85
N SER A 45 -9.04 -2.92 4.76
CA SER A 45 -9.34 -2.19 3.52
C SER A 45 -8.07 -1.57 2.92
N LEU A 46 -7.16 -1.11 3.78
CA LEU A 46 -5.97 -0.41 3.35
C LEU A 46 -4.82 -1.30 2.94
N SER A 47 -4.74 -2.52 3.49
CA SER A 47 -3.87 -3.55 2.95
C SER A 47 -4.21 -3.81 1.48
N SER A 48 -5.50 -3.80 1.14
CA SER A 48 -5.95 -3.96 -0.24
C SER A 48 -5.66 -2.72 -1.09
N ALA A 49 -5.85 -1.51 -0.56
CA ALA A 49 -5.51 -0.28 -1.26
C ALA A 49 -4.00 -0.17 -1.55
N LEU A 50 -3.13 -0.46 -0.58
CA LEU A 50 -1.67 -0.52 -0.76
C LEU A 50 -1.26 -1.56 -1.79
N ARG A 51 -1.90 -2.74 -1.74
CA ARG A 51 -1.63 -3.83 -2.68
C ARG A 51 -2.04 -3.45 -4.09
N ASN A 52 -3.19 -2.78 -4.25
CA ASN A 52 -3.65 -2.24 -5.53
C ASN A 52 -2.71 -1.16 -6.05
N ASP A 53 -2.25 -0.25 -5.17
CA ASP A 53 -1.28 0.80 -5.53
C ASP A 53 0.04 0.16 -6.00
N LEU A 54 0.54 -0.84 -5.29
CA LEU A 54 1.73 -1.61 -5.66
C LEU A 54 1.54 -2.39 -6.98
N GLU A 55 0.38 -3.00 -7.21
CA GLU A 55 0.09 -3.73 -8.45
C GLU A 55 -0.03 -2.80 -9.65
N ALA A 56 -0.72 -1.66 -9.51
CA ALA A 56 -0.79 -0.64 -10.53
C ALA A 56 0.62 -0.16 -10.90
N LEU A 57 1.47 0.11 -9.90
CA LEU A 57 2.84 0.56 -10.11
C LEU A 57 3.76 -0.51 -10.70
N ARG A 58 3.57 -1.77 -10.32
CA ARG A 58 4.25 -2.89 -10.96
C ARG A 58 3.87 -2.97 -12.43
N ALA A 59 2.59 -2.79 -12.75
CA ALA A 59 2.14 -2.70 -14.14
C ALA A 59 2.80 -1.50 -14.85
N TYR A 60 2.85 -0.31 -14.23
CA TYR A 60 3.50 0.88 -14.80
C TYR A 60 5.00 0.69 -15.05
N SER A 61 5.74 0.12 -14.10
CA SER A 61 7.19 -0.10 -14.21
C SER A 61 7.57 -1.28 -15.10
N SER A 62 6.60 -2.12 -15.49
CA SER A 62 6.80 -3.25 -16.40
C SER A 62 6.55 -2.91 -17.87
N ILE A 63 6.06 -1.69 -18.18
CA ILE A 63 5.89 -1.26 -19.57
C ILE A 63 7.29 -1.11 -20.21
N GLU A 64 7.61 -2.02 -21.12
CA GLU A 64 8.81 -1.95 -21.96
C GLU A 64 8.53 -1.05 -23.17
N TYR A 65 9.39 -0.05 -23.36
CA TYR A 65 9.38 0.78 -24.55
C TYR A 65 10.40 0.24 -25.56
N PRO A 66 10.13 0.35 -26.87
CA PRO A 66 11.09 -0.04 -27.90
C PRO A 66 12.42 0.70 -27.67
N LYS A 67 13.57 0.07 -27.90
CA LYS A 67 14.89 0.66 -27.60
C LYS A 67 15.14 1.94 -28.41
N VAL A 68 15.49 3.01 -27.68
CA VAL A 68 16.21 4.30 -27.92
C VAL A 68 16.40 4.87 -29.35
N GLU A 69 16.35 4.10 -30.43
CA GLU A 69 16.84 4.55 -31.74
C GLU A 69 15.76 4.92 -32.77
N SER A 70 14.46 4.72 -32.50
CA SER A 70 13.44 4.91 -33.54
C SER A 70 12.94 6.35 -33.75
N THR A 71 12.99 7.23 -32.75
CA THR A 71 12.38 8.59 -32.84
C THR A 71 13.17 9.66 -32.08
N LEU A 72 13.20 10.91 -32.60
CA LEU A 72 13.81 12.07 -31.92
C LEU A 72 13.15 12.31 -30.56
N ALA A 73 11.83 12.14 -30.50
CA ALA A 73 11.07 12.22 -29.25
C ALA A 73 11.63 11.29 -28.18
N GLN A 74 12.07 10.09 -28.56
CA GLN A 74 12.63 9.13 -27.62
C GLN A 74 14.08 9.46 -27.23
N ARG A 75 14.88 10.07 -28.10
CA ARG A 75 16.20 10.58 -27.71
C ARG A 75 16.13 11.75 -26.73
N VAL A 76 15.15 12.64 -26.89
CA VAL A 76 15.00 13.83 -26.05
C VAL A 76 14.34 13.50 -24.70
N PHE A 77 13.27 12.70 -24.71
CA PHE A 77 12.49 12.42 -23.49
C PHE A 77 12.79 11.06 -22.85
N GLY A 78 13.50 10.16 -23.53
CA GLY A 78 13.74 8.79 -23.06
C GLY A 78 14.52 8.73 -21.75
N GLN A 79 15.52 9.59 -21.57
CA GLN A 79 16.28 9.65 -20.32
C GLN A 79 15.37 10.03 -19.13
N GLN A 80 14.54 11.07 -19.29
CA GLN A 80 13.59 11.49 -18.24
C GLN A 80 12.60 10.37 -17.90
N MET A 81 12.10 9.65 -18.91
CA MET A 81 11.17 8.53 -18.70
C MET A 81 11.82 7.37 -17.92
N GLU A 82 13.09 7.04 -18.21
CA GLU A 82 13.82 6.02 -17.45
C GLU A 82 14.13 6.48 -16.02
N GLU A 83 14.45 7.75 -15.81
CA GLU A 83 14.63 8.34 -14.47
C GLU A 83 13.35 8.24 -13.63
N HIS A 84 12.19 8.59 -14.21
CA HIS A 84 10.90 8.43 -13.54
C HIS A 84 10.57 6.95 -13.26
N LYS A 85 10.89 6.04 -14.18
CA LYS A 85 10.70 4.60 -14.00
C LYS A 85 11.57 4.04 -12.87
N ALA A 86 12.83 4.45 -12.81
CA ALA A 86 13.74 4.10 -11.73
C ALA A 86 13.24 4.64 -10.38
N SER A 87 12.76 5.89 -10.35
CA SER A 87 12.18 6.53 -9.16
C SER A 87 10.94 5.78 -8.68
N ALA A 88 10.03 5.42 -9.58
CA ALA A 88 8.84 4.64 -9.26
C ALA A 88 9.19 3.26 -8.67
N ARG A 89 10.16 2.55 -9.25
CA ARG A 89 10.64 1.26 -8.72
C ARG A 89 11.24 1.41 -7.32
N HIS A 90 12.02 2.46 -7.10
CA HIS A 90 12.61 2.73 -5.80
C HIS A 90 11.55 3.01 -4.73
N LEU A 91 10.55 3.86 -5.05
CA LEU A 91 9.43 4.14 -4.15
C LEU A 91 8.63 2.87 -3.83
N CYS A 92 8.39 1.99 -4.82
CA CYS A 92 7.72 0.71 -4.58
C CYS A 92 8.50 -0.15 -3.58
N LYS A 93 9.82 -0.21 -3.75
CA LYS A 93 10.71 -0.97 -2.85
C LYS A 93 10.68 -0.41 -1.43
N LEU A 94 10.76 0.91 -1.28
CA LEU A 94 10.63 1.59 0.01
C LEU A 94 9.30 1.26 0.70
N LEU A 95 8.20 1.29 -0.06
CA LEU A 95 6.88 0.98 0.48
C LEU A 95 6.78 -0.48 0.94
N SER A 96 7.31 -1.43 0.16
CA SER A 96 7.34 -2.84 0.56
C SER A 96 8.20 -3.08 1.80
N GLU A 97 9.38 -2.47 1.87
CA GLU A 97 10.27 -2.60 3.03
C GLU A 97 9.63 -2.00 4.28
N ARG A 98 8.96 -0.84 4.14
CA ARG A 98 8.25 -0.21 5.25
C ARG A 98 7.07 -1.06 5.73
N TRP A 99 6.34 -1.69 4.81
CA TRP A 99 5.26 -2.63 5.13
C TRP A 99 5.77 -3.84 5.91
N ASP A 100 6.85 -4.46 5.45
CA ASP A 100 7.43 -5.65 6.10
C ASP A 100 7.94 -5.31 7.51
N LEU A 101 8.59 -4.16 7.67
CA LEU A 101 9.03 -3.67 8.98
C LEU A 101 7.85 -3.41 9.91
N HIS A 102 6.82 -2.70 9.42
CA HIS A 102 5.61 -2.41 10.18
C HIS A 102 4.92 -3.69 10.67
N ARG A 103 4.77 -4.66 9.77
CA ARG A 103 4.17 -5.96 10.09
C ARG A 103 4.96 -6.69 11.17
N THR A 104 6.28 -6.77 11.01
CA THR A 104 7.17 -7.45 11.97
C THR A 104 7.06 -6.80 13.34
N HIS A 105 7.13 -5.47 13.41
CA HIS A 105 7.03 -4.72 14.66
C HIS A 105 5.66 -4.89 15.33
N LEU A 106 4.57 -4.88 14.57
CA LEU A 106 3.23 -5.15 15.13
C LEU A 106 3.07 -6.58 15.63
N GLU A 107 3.65 -7.57 14.96
CA GLU A 107 3.63 -8.96 15.42
C GLU A 107 4.40 -9.11 16.74
N GLU A 108 5.58 -8.49 16.85
CA GLU A 108 6.36 -8.45 18.10
C GLU A 108 5.59 -7.79 19.25
N LEU A 109 5.00 -6.62 19.01
CA LEU A 109 4.19 -5.92 20.02
C LEU A 109 2.97 -6.74 20.45
N ARG A 110 2.28 -7.40 19.52
CA ARG A 110 1.13 -8.27 19.84
C ARG A 110 1.53 -9.46 20.69
N ASP A 111 2.67 -10.07 20.40
CA ASP A 111 3.22 -11.18 21.19
C ASP A 111 3.54 -10.72 22.61
N GLU A 112 4.19 -9.56 22.77
CA GLU A 112 4.49 -9.00 24.08
C GLU A 112 3.25 -8.62 24.87
N ILE A 113 2.27 -7.96 24.24
CA ILE A 113 0.97 -7.64 24.84
C ILE A 113 0.28 -8.92 25.32
N SER A 114 0.28 -9.97 24.50
CA SER A 114 -0.32 -11.26 24.85
C SER A 114 0.39 -11.91 26.04
N ARG A 115 1.72 -11.86 26.09
CA ARG A 115 2.52 -12.34 27.23
C ARG A 115 2.21 -11.55 28.51
N LEU A 116 2.10 -10.22 28.43
CA LEU A 116 1.75 -9.38 29.58
C LEU A 116 0.32 -9.63 30.05
N LYS A 117 -0.65 -9.78 29.14
CA LYS A 117 -2.05 -10.13 29.47
C LYS A 117 -2.13 -11.45 30.22
N ASN A 118 -1.41 -12.47 29.76
CA ASN A 118 -1.31 -13.77 30.44
C ASN A 118 -0.69 -13.64 31.84
N ARG A 119 0.38 -12.87 32.00
CA ARG A 119 1.01 -12.61 33.30
C ARG A 119 0.08 -11.88 34.26
N LEU A 120 -0.62 -10.86 33.77
CA LEU A 120 -1.59 -10.09 34.55
C LEU A 120 -2.76 -10.96 34.99
N TYR A 121 -3.29 -11.79 34.09
CA TYR A 121 -4.34 -12.76 34.41
C TYR A 121 -3.93 -13.76 35.51
N LEU A 122 -2.66 -14.19 35.53
CA LEU A 122 -2.15 -15.05 36.60
C LEU A 122 -2.00 -14.28 37.92
N ALA A 123 -1.49 -13.03 37.87
CA ALA A 123 -1.29 -12.18 39.04
C ALA A 123 -2.61 -11.72 39.68
N SER A 124 -3.68 -11.59 38.91
CA SER A 124 -5.00 -11.15 39.40
C SER A 124 -5.82 -12.26 40.06
N ARG A 125 -5.30 -13.48 40.14
CA ARG A 125 -6.01 -14.61 40.77
C ARG A 125 -6.05 -14.45 42.30
N PRO A 126 -7.21 -14.66 42.94
CA PRO A 126 -7.44 -14.34 44.35
C PRO A 126 -6.63 -15.16 45.37
N TYR A 127 -5.90 -16.20 44.93
CA TYR A 127 -5.05 -17.05 45.78
C TYR A 127 -3.55 -16.87 45.52
N VAL A 128 -3.15 -15.90 44.71
CA VAL A 128 -1.74 -15.60 44.44
C VAL A 128 -1.30 -14.49 45.39
N ILE A 129 -0.28 -14.75 46.20
CA ILE A 129 0.39 -13.74 47.04
C ILE A 129 1.27 -12.89 46.10
N ASP A 130 0.67 -12.19 45.14
CA ASP A 130 1.40 -11.25 44.31
C ASP A 130 1.27 -9.84 44.89
N HIS A 131 2.37 -9.10 44.87
CA HIS A 131 2.41 -7.76 45.44
C HIS A 131 1.57 -6.81 44.55
N PRO A 132 0.66 -5.99 45.09
CA PRO A 132 -0.19 -5.09 44.28
C PRO A 132 0.62 -4.15 43.38
N MET A 133 1.83 -3.76 43.79
CA MET A 133 2.76 -3.00 42.92
C MET A 133 3.18 -3.76 41.65
N ARG A 134 3.32 -5.10 41.71
CA ARG A 134 3.69 -5.89 40.54
C ARG A 134 2.57 -5.90 39.50
N GLN A 135 1.33 -6.03 39.94
CA GLN A 135 0.16 -5.93 39.06
C GLN A 135 0.08 -4.54 38.43
N ALA A 136 0.20 -3.47 39.21
CA ALA A 136 0.19 -2.10 38.70
C ALA A 136 1.32 -1.84 37.68
N ASN A 137 2.51 -2.41 37.91
CA ASN A 137 3.62 -2.33 36.95
C ASN A 137 3.32 -3.08 35.64
N LEU A 138 2.68 -4.26 35.71
CA LEU A 138 2.27 -5.01 34.52
C LEU A 138 1.20 -4.25 33.72
N GLU A 139 0.21 -3.67 34.41
CA GLU A 139 -0.82 -2.81 33.80
C GLU A 139 -0.21 -1.59 33.11
N ARG A 140 0.73 -0.90 33.78
CA ARG A 140 1.44 0.23 33.19
C ARG A 140 2.23 -0.16 31.94
N ASN A 141 2.93 -1.30 31.98
CA ASN A 141 3.68 -1.79 30.83
C ASN A 141 2.77 -2.18 29.67
N LEU A 142 1.61 -2.78 29.96
CA LEU A 142 0.61 -3.11 28.95
C LEU A 142 0.06 -1.86 28.26
N LEU A 143 -0.32 -0.83 29.03
CA LEU A 143 -0.77 0.45 28.49
C LEU A 143 0.30 1.12 27.63
N LYS A 144 1.57 1.01 28.03
CA LYS A 144 2.69 1.51 27.24
C LYS A 144 2.80 0.79 25.89
N LEU A 145 2.79 -0.55 25.88
CA LEU A 145 2.86 -1.31 24.63
C LEU A 145 1.66 -1.06 23.70
N GLU A 146 0.46 -0.91 24.26
CA GLU A 146 -0.72 -0.54 23.47
C GLU A 146 -0.59 0.87 22.87
N SER A 147 0.00 1.81 23.61
CA SER A 147 0.34 3.15 23.10
C SER A 147 1.40 3.08 22.00
N ASP A 148 2.45 2.27 22.18
CA ASP A 148 3.53 2.09 21.22
C ASP A 148 3.00 1.45 19.92
N SER A 149 2.08 0.48 20.02
CA SER A 149 1.39 -0.12 18.87
C SER A 149 0.58 0.89 18.06
N ARG A 150 -0.20 1.75 18.73
CA ARG A 150 -0.96 2.80 18.03
C ARG A 150 -0.04 3.83 17.39
N LYS A 151 1.07 4.16 18.05
CA LYS A 151 2.06 5.08 17.52
C LYS A 151 2.72 4.51 16.26
N GLU A 152 3.12 3.25 16.28
CA GLU A 152 3.67 2.55 15.11
C GLU A 152 2.68 2.57 13.93
N GLU A 153 1.39 2.31 14.18
CA GLU A 153 0.36 2.43 13.15
C GLU A 153 0.33 3.84 12.56
N ILE A 154 0.24 4.89 13.40
CA ILE A 154 0.20 6.29 12.94
C ILE A 154 1.45 6.67 12.15
N ASP A 155 2.62 6.23 12.59
CA ASP A 155 3.88 6.56 11.91
C ASP A 155 3.96 5.81 10.57
N PHE A 156 3.54 4.54 10.51
CA PHE A 156 3.37 3.81 9.26
C PHE A 156 2.38 4.49 8.30
N TRP A 157 1.28 5.04 8.82
CA TRP A 157 0.30 5.79 8.03
C TRP A 157 0.92 7.01 7.37
N LYS A 158 1.68 7.79 8.13
CA LYS A 158 2.36 9.00 7.61
C LYS A 158 3.36 8.65 6.53
N ASP A 159 4.23 7.68 6.79
CA ASP A 159 5.25 7.25 5.85
C ASP A 159 4.61 6.73 4.55
N SER A 160 3.55 5.92 4.67
CA SER A 160 2.83 5.37 3.53
C SER A 160 2.18 6.48 2.69
N MET A 161 1.59 7.50 3.32
CA MET A 161 0.98 8.61 2.59
C MET A 161 2.02 9.50 1.92
N GLU A 162 3.15 9.76 2.57
CA GLU A 162 4.26 10.50 1.97
C GLU A 162 4.80 9.78 0.72
N ILE A 163 5.03 8.46 0.83
CA ILE A 163 5.50 7.66 -0.30
C ILE A 163 4.48 7.67 -1.44
N ARG A 164 3.18 7.52 -1.13
CA ARG A 164 2.11 7.59 -2.15
C ARG A 164 2.04 8.96 -2.84
N GLY A 165 2.20 10.04 -2.09
CA GLY A 165 2.27 11.41 -2.66
C GLY A 165 3.39 11.51 -3.70
N LYS A 166 4.61 11.10 -3.32
CA LYS A 166 5.77 11.05 -4.23
C LYS A 166 5.52 10.15 -5.44
N MET A 167 4.84 9.01 -5.25
CA MET A 167 4.50 8.11 -6.36
C MET A 167 3.53 8.77 -7.34
N MET A 168 2.50 9.48 -6.86
CA MET A 168 1.55 10.20 -7.72
C MET A 168 2.24 11.31 -8.51
N GLU A 169 3.18 12.03 -7.89
CA GLU A 169 4.00 13.03 -8.57
C GLU A 169 4.82 12.41 -9.71
N VAL A 170 5.54 11.32 -9.42
CA VAL A 170 6.34 10.59 -10.44
C VAL A 170 5.45 10.06 -11.58
N ALA A 171 4.27 9.51 -11.27
CA ALA A 171 3.33 9.02 -12.26
C ALA A 171 2.79 10.16 -13.15
N ASN A 172 2.48 11.32 -12.56
CA ASN A 172 2.03 12.49 -13.28
C ASN A 172 3.12 13.04 -14.21
N GLU A 173 4.36 13.16 -13.74
CA GLU A 173 5.49 13.60 -14.56
C GLU A 173 5.79 12.63 -15.70
N TYR A 174 5.72 11.34 -15.42
CA TYR A 174 5.84 10.31 -16.44
C TYR A 174 4.75 10.43 -17.51
N ARG A 175 3.48 10.61 -17.12
CA ARG A 175 2.34 10.78 -18.04
C ARG A 175 2.52 12.03 -18.90
N LYS A 176 2.98 13.14 -18.32
CA LYS A 176 3.34 14.36 -19.05
C LYS A 176 4.48 14.08 -20.05
N GLY A 177 5.50 13.30 -19.66
CA GLY A 177 6.59 12.86 -20.53
C GLY A 177 6.11 12.05 -21.73
N VAL A 178 5.23 11.07 -21.49
CA VAL A 178 4.60 10.26 -22.55
C VAL A 178 3.78 11.13 -23.50
N ASN A 179 2.96 12.04 -22.96
CA ASN A 179 2.13 12.93 -23.77
C ASN A 179 2.99 13.86 -24.65
N ARG A 180 4.09 14.40 -24.10
CA ARG A 180 5.07 15.18 -24.85
C ARG A 180 5.71 14.33 -25.96
N SER A 181 6.21 13.15 -25.62
CA SER A 181 6.82 12.23 -26.59
C SER A 181 5.85 11.88 -27.73
N ARG A 182 4.58 11.58 -27.43
CA ARG A 182 3.55 11.32 -28.46
C ARG A 182 3.27 12.52 -29.35
N PHE A 183 3.20 13.72 -28.78
CA PHE A 183 2.96 14.95 -29.54
C PHE A 183 4.07 15.19 -30.57
N PHE A 184 5.33 14.94 -30.21
CA PHE A 184 6.47 15.09 -31.13
C PHE A 184 6.62 13.89 -32.08
N GLY A 185 6.40 12.66 -31.62
CA GLY A 185 6.53 11.45 -32.45
C GLY A 185 5.48 11.34 -33.55
N GLY A 186 4.25 11.80 -33.32
CA GLY A 186 3.19 11.83 -34.36
C GLY A 186 3.48 12.78 -35.52
N GLY A 187 4.45 13.70 -35.36
CA GLY A 187 4.95 14.55 -36.43
C GLY A 187 6.07 13.92 -37.25
N GLU A 188 6.85 13.00 -36.67
CA GLU A 188 7.94 12.29 -37.37
C GLU A 188 7.37 11.28 -38.38
N ASP A 189 6.30 10.56 -38.03
CA ASP A 189 5.65 9.59 -38.93
C ASP A 189 4.98 10.23 -40.17
N ARG A 190 4.79 11.56 -40.19
CA ARG A 190 4.18 12.29 -41.32
C ARG A 190 5.21 12.93 -42.27
N HIS A 191 6.48 12.96 -41.88
CA HIS A 191 7.55 13.60 -42.65
C HIS A 191 8.75 12.68 -42.93
N GLY A 192 8.66 11.40 -42.57
CA GLY A 192 9.60 10.34 -42.96
C GLY A 192 9.20 9.63 -44.23
#